data_AF-A0AB38RPW8-F1
#
_entry.id   AF-A0AB38RPW8-F1
#
_cell.length_a   1.000
_cell.length_b   1.000
_cell.length_c   1.000
_cell.angle_alpha   90.00
_cell.angle_beta   90.00
_cell.angle_gamma   90.00
#
_symmetry.space_group_name_H-M   'P 1'
#
loop_
_entity.id
_entity.type
_entity.pdbx_description
1 polymer ?
#
loop_
_entity_poly.entity_id
_entity_poly.type
_entity_poly.pdbx_seq_one_letter_code
_entity_poly.pdbx_strand_id
1 'polypeptide(L)'
;MLCRGCQHKADLQARQQDCPRCGKPGYLRVDTGWCGHCSRPRPSKKPPHVCVACGVLRRHAGRGMCSRCWQRHPDRPHVAGEHLLTRLADPPDWLPGLITCLADGYSPGRACVAVTELGRLLDDEHSNHSPSLLDRARRSGRSMGPLARSMQDFFTEHGLAMPTDQNERLAAGRRQRRIEAAPEPLRPAIAGFAEFMLTSRARARRAGTLPRSDSTIEAALAAVRDFASFLNSERGKQDWATVELGDVEAFLVSLPKSRQRRITVLRQFFRFARSHRLVLVDPTKSLDSKEAKGFRGRTLTLEQQRRLFQRWTTDLLVHPHESLVGILALLHGASSREVRLMTCDDVDPIRQTVRLGKRPHPVPMDPASWTIVQRCLAHRASWRTANPHVIVTKGTKAGRSPASVAYLSHVLDDCGFGPRMIRCTRLIDLVNTMDPKLVAAAFGMTAEAAMIYLADFVDPTRLPNP
;
A
#
# COMPACT_ATOMS: atom_id res chain seq x y z
N MET A 1 24.56 -39.50 -32.41
CA MET A 1 24.16 -39.82 -31.01
C MET A 1 22.98 -38.95 -30.61
N LEU A 2 21.85 -39.53 -30.19
CA LEU A 2 20.72 -38.76 -29.66
C LEU A 2 21.04 -38.23 -28.24
N CYS A 3 20.53 -37.06 -27.87
CA CYS A 3 20.72 -36.53 -26.51
C CYS A 3 19.91 -37.34 -25.48
N ARG A 4 20.30 -37.28 -24.20
CA ARG A 4 19.70 -38.04 -23.09
C ARG A 4 18.17 -37.90 -23.00
N GLY A 5 17.63 -36.72 -23.31
CA GLY A 5 16.19 -36.45 -23.31
C GLY A 5 15.45 -37.08 -24.50
N CYS A 6 16.09 -37.13 -25.67
CA CYS A 6 15.55 -37.82 -26.84
C CYS A 6 15.60 -39.34 -26.66
N GLN A 7 16.66 -39.86 -26.04
CA GLN A 7 16.81 -41.28 -25.71
C GLN A 7 15.75 -41.74 -24.70
N HIS A 8 15.53 -40.97 -23.63
CA HIS A 8 14.46 -41.23 -22.66
C HIS A 8 13.06 -41.19 -23.27
N LYS A 9 12.80 -40.28 -24.22
CA LYS A 9 11.52 -40.24 -24.96
C LYS A 9 11.34 -41.47 -25.86
N ALA A 10 12.40 -41.90 -26.56
CA ALA A 10 12.38 -43.09 -27.40
C ALA A 10 12.13 -44.36 -26.54
N ASP A 11 12.81 -44.47 -25.39
CA ASP A 11 12.61 -45.57 -24.44
C ASP A 11 11.20 -45.59 -23.85
N LEU A 12 10.64 -44.42 -23.53
CA LEU A 12 9.26 -44.30 -23.07
C LEU A 12 8.27 -44.76 -24.15
N GLN A 13 8.47 -44.36 -25.41
CA GLN A 13 7.61 -44.79 -26.53
C GLN A 13 7.73 -46.29 -26.80
N ALA A 14 8.94 -46.86 -26.74
CA ALA A 14 9.18 -48.30 -26.90
C ALA A 14 8.52 -49.15 -25.80
N ARG A 15 8.27 -48.57 -24.61
CA ARG A 15 7.55 -49.24 -23.51
C ARG A 15 6.03 -49.18 -23.62
N GLN A 16 5.48 -48.50 -24.63
CA GLN A 16 4.04 -48.53 -24.87
C GLN A 16 3.65 -49.86 -25.51
N GLN A 17 2.52 -50.42 -25.07
CA GLN A 17 1.96 -51.63 -25.64
C GLN A 17 0.58 -51.31 -26.22
N ASP A 18 0.17 -52.05 -27.24
CA ASP A 18 -1.16 -51.88 -27.81
C ASP A 18 -2.21 -52.38 -26.83
N CYS A 19 -3.14 -51.49 -26.49
CA CYS A 19 -4.18 -51.83 -25.53
C CYS A 19 -5.17 -52.83 -26.16
N PRO A 20 -5.40 -54.00 -25.52
CA PRO A 20 -6.30 -55.03 -26.08
C PRO A 20 -7.76 -54.57 -26.24
N ARG A 21 -8.15 -53.48 -25.56
CA ARG A 21 -9.51 -52.94 -25.59
C ARG A 21 -9.75 -51.84 -26.63
N CYS A 22 -8.72 -51.08 -26.99
CA CYS A 22 -8.90 -49.94 -27.92
C CYS A 22 -7.88 -49.90 -29.06
N GLY A 23 -6.93 -50.84 -29.10
CA GLY A 23 -5.90 -50.95 -30.13
C GLY A 23 -4.92 -49.77 -30.18
N LYS A 24 -4.92 -48.90 -29.16
CA LYS A 24 -4.05 -47.72 -29.11
C LYS A 24 -2.81 -48.01 -28.27
N PRO A 25 -1.62 -47.52 -28.68
CA PRO A 25 -0.42 -47.65 -27.89
C PRO A 25 -0.54 -46.85 -26.59
N GLY A 26 -0.24 -47.49 -25.47
CA GLY A 26 -0.24 -46.86 -24.16
C GLY A 26 0.38 -47.74 -23.09
N TYR A 27 0.55 -47.19 -21.90
CA TYR A 27 0.99 -47.98 -20.75
C TYR A 27 -0.19 -48.74 -20.17
N LEU A 28 -0.10 -50.07 -20.25
CA LEU A 28 -1.08 -50.96 -19.66
C LEU A 28 -0.88 -50.97 -18.14
N ARG A 29 -1.97 -50.84 -17.40
CA ARG A 29 -1.91 -50.96 -15.95
C ARG A 29 -1.92 -52.43 -15.58
N VAL A 30 -1.05 -52.80 -14.64
CA VAL A 30 -0.88 -54.19 -14.17
C VAL A 30 -2.18 -54.76 -13.59
N ASP A 31 -3.01 -53.89 -12.99
CA ASP A 31 -4.28 -54.24 -12.34
C ASP A 31 -5.41 -54.62 -13.33
N THR A 32 -5.41 -54.06 -14.54
CA THR A 32 -6.55 -54.13 -15.47
C THR A 32 -6.15 -54.63 -16.86
N GLY A 33 -4.86 -54.75 -17.17
CA GLY A 33 -4.35 -55.11 -18.49
C GLY A 33 -4.71 -54.10 -19.59
N TRP A 34 -5.26 -52.94 -19.23
CA TRP A 34 -5.76 -51.93 -20.16
C TRP A 34 -4.99 -50.61 -20.00
N CYS A 35 -5.02 -49.80 -21.05
CA CYS A 35 -4.46 -48.45 -20.96
C CYS A 35 -5.31 -47.59 -20.02
N GLY A 36 -4.70 -46.56 -19.43
CA GLY A 36 -5.38 -45.71 -18.44
C GLY A 36 -6.70 -45.07 -18.92
N HIS A 37 -6.91 -44.92 -20.24
CA HIS A 37 -8.18 -44.45 -20.81
C HIS A 37 -9.29 -45.51 -20.74
N CYS A 38 -8.94 -46.77 -20.98
CA CYS A 38 -9.83 -47.91 -20.95
C CYS A 38 -10.11 -48.41 -19.53
N SER A 39 -9.14 -48.31 -18.62
CA SER A 39 -9.34 -48.64 -17.19
C SER A 39 -10.24 -47.65 -16.46
N ARG A 40 -10.39 -46.42 -16.99
CA ARG A 40 -11.27 -45.38 -16.44
C ARG A 40 -12.03 -44.69 -17.58
N PRO A 41 -13.08 -45.34 -18.14
CA PRO A 41 -13.90 -44.70 -19.16
C PRO A 41 -14.45 -43.39 -18.61
N ARG A 42 -14.17 -42.28 -19.28
CA ARG A 42 -14.74 -40.99 -18.89
C ARG A 42 -16.25 -41.09 -19.06
N PRO A 43 -17.06 -40.65 -18.09
CA PRO A 43 -18.51 -40.60 -18.27
C PRO A 43 -18.86 -39.82 -19.53
N SER A 44 -19.95 -40.22 -20.19
CA SER A 44 -20.43 -39.57 -21.41
C SER A 44 -20.61 -38.07 -21.16
N LYS A 45 -20.13 -37.26 -22.10
CA LYS A 45 -20.24 -35.81 -21.98
C LYS A 45 -21.72 -35.45 -22.04
N LYS A 46 -22.24 -34.79 -21.00
CA LYS A 46 -23.62 -34.25 -21.01
C LYS A 46 -23.84 -33.36 -22.25
N PRO A 47 -25.01 -33.44 -22.90
CA PRO A 47 -25.30 -32.62 -24.07
C PRO A 47 -25.22 -31.12 -23.72
N PRO A 48 -24.93 -30.24 -24.71
CA PRO A 48 -24.99 -28.81 -24.48
C PRO A 48 -26.43 -28.38 -24.23
N HIS A 49 -26.64 -27.39 -23.36
CA HIS A 49 -27.94 -26.77 -23.13
C HIS A 49 -27.81 -25.24 -23.27
N VAL A 50 -28.95 -24.55 -23.27
CA VAL A 50 -28.98 -23.09 -23.31
C VAL A 50 -28.56 -22.57 -21.93
N CYS A 51 -27.51 -21.75 -21.89
CA CYS A 51 -27.01 -21.15 -20.66
C CYS A 51 -28.05 -20.18 -20.07
N VAL A 52 -28.49 -20.40 -18.83
CA VAL A 52 -29.50 -19.54 -18.17
C VAL A 52 -29.04 -18.08 -17.99
N ALA A 53 -27.72 -17.82 -18.02
CA ALA A 53 -27.16 -16.48 -17.82
C ALA A 53 -26.84 -15.73 -19.13
N CYS A 54 -26.61 -16.42 -20.25
CA CYS A 54 -26.21 -15.76 -21.49
C CYS A 54 -27.00 -16.22 -22.73
N GLY A 55 -27.93 -17.15 -22.60
CA GLY A 55 -28.79 -17.64 -23.70
C GLY A 55 -28.08 -18.44 -24.79
N VAL A 56 -26.78 -18.70 -24.69
CA VAL A 56 -26.03 -19.42 -25.74
C VAL A 56 -25.98 -20.91 -25.44
N LEU A 57 -26.21 -21.74 -26.47
CA LEU A 57 -26.03 -23.19 -26.43
C LEU A 57 -24.56 -23.53 -26.17
N ARG A 58 -24.25 -24.00 -24.96
CA ARG A 58 -22.89 -24.31 -24.54
C ARG A 58 -22.87 -25.52 -23.62
N ARG A 59 -21.68 -26.00 -23.29
CA ARG A 59 -21.50 -26.98 -22.20
C ARG A 59 -21.58 -26.29 -20.85
N HIS A 60 -22.27 -26.95 -19.92
CA HIS A 60 -22.57 -26.42 -18.59
C HIS A 60 -21.49 -26.82 -17.60
N ALA A 61 -21.20 -25.94 -16.65
CA ALA A 61 -20.25 -26.20 -15.56
C ALA A 61 -20.93 -26.28 -14.19
N GLY A 62 -22.01 -25.54 -13.97
CA GLY A 62 -22.78 -25.54 -12.71
C GLY A 62 -24.04 -24.68 -12.83
N ARG A 63 -25.09 -25.00 -12.05
CA ARG A 63 -26.37 -24.26 -11.96
C ARG A 63 -27.00 -23.86 -13.31
N GLY A 64 -26.98 -24.73 -14.31
CA GLY A 64 -27.54 -24.39 -15.63
C GLY A 64 -26.76 -23.30 -16.38
N MET A 65 -25.55 -22.93 -15.94
CA MET A 65 -24.70 -21.93 -16.59
C MET A 65 -23.55 -22.59 -17.37
N CYS A 66 -23.19 -21.96 -18.49
CA CYS A 66 -21.97 -22.31 -19.20
C CYS A 66 -20.72 -22.00 -18.36
N SER A 67 -19.60 -22.66 -18.66
CA SER A 67 -18.33 -22.48 -17.92
C SER A 67 -17.90 -21.00 -17.79
N ARG A 68 -18.04 -20.19 -18.85
CA ARG A 68 -17.69 -18.76 -18.81
C ARG A 68 -18.54 -17.97 -17.82
N CYS A 69 -19.85 -18.20 -17.82
CA CYS A 69 -20.78 -17.52 -16.90
C CYS A 69 -20.56 -18.00 -15.48
N TRP A 70 -20.40 -19.31 -15.28
CA TRP A 70 -20.12 -19.90 -13.96
C TRP A 70 -18.83 -19.36 -13.35
N GLN A 71 -17.75 -19.23 -14.14
CA GLN A 71 -16.48 -18.69 -13.65
C GLN A 71 -16.57 -17.24 -13.14
N ARG A 72 -17.57 -16.47 -13.60
CA ARG A 72 -17.83 -15.09 -13.20
C ARG A 72 -18.95 -14.96 -12.17
N HIS A 73 -19.60 -16.06 -11.81
CA HIS A 73 -20.75 -16.05 -10.92
C HIS A 73 -20.33 -15.74 -9.47
N PRO A 74 -21.00 -14.79 -8.78
CA PRO A 74 -20.64 -14.40 -7.42
C PRO A 74 -20.76 -15.55 -6.40
N ASP A 75 -21.71 -16.48 -6.59
CA ASP A 75 -21.90 -17.60 -5.65
C ASP A 75 -20.86 -18.72 -5.78
N ARG A 76 -20.02 -18.70 -6.82
CA ARG A 76 -19.05 -19.78 -7.08
C ARG A 76 -18.10 -20.03 -5.89
N PRO A 77 -17.57 -19.01 -5.19
CA PRO A 77 -16.74 -19.21 -4.01
C PRO A 77 -17.52 -19.82 -2.83
N HIS A 78 -18.81 -19.47 -2.67
CA HIS A 78 -19.66 -20.05 -1.64
C HIS A 78 -19.86 -21.55 -1.89
N VAL A 79 -20.17 -21.96 -3.12
CA VAL A 79 -20.27 -23.38 -3.48
C VAL A 79 -18.95 -24.12 -3.26
N ALA A 80 -17.81 -23.50 -3.60
CA ALA A 80 -16.50 -24.08 -3.30
C ALA A 80 -16.25 -24.21 -1.78
N GLY A 81 -16.76 -23.26 -0.99
CA GLY A 81 -16.71 -23.27 0.46
C GLY A 81 -17.60 -24.33 1.09
N GLU A 82 -18.83 -24.51 0.59
CA GLU A 82 -19.75 -25.59 0.99
C GLU A 82 -19.10 -26.95 0.76
N HIS A 83 -18.51 -27.16 -0.41
CA HIS A 83 -17.78 -28.39 -0.72
C HIS A 83 -16.58 -28.62 0.22
N LEU A 84 -15.89 -27.54 0.63
CA LEU A 84 -14.81 -27.63 1.61
C LEU A 84 -15.36 -28.03 2.98
N LEU A 85 -16.45 -27.40 3.44
CA LEU A 85 -17.10 -27.71 4.71
C LEU A 85 -17.54 -29.17 4.78
N THR A 86 -18.20 -29.70 3.75
CA THR A 86 -18.64 -31.11 3.70
C THR A 86 -17.48 -32.10 3.71
N ARG A 87 -16.30 -31.69 3.24
CA ARG A 87 -15.11 -32.54 3.16
C ARG A 87 -14.34 -32.64 4.47
N LEU A 88 -14.41 -31.62 5.32
CA LEU A 88 -13.73 -31.58 6.61
C LEU A 88 -14.50 -32.39 7.64
N ALA A 89 -13.81 -33.23 8.41
CA ALA A 89 -14.43 -34.01 9.47
C ALA A 89 -14.90 -33.14 10.64
N ASP A 90 -14.12 -32.10 10.97
CA ASP A 90 -14.42 -31.11 12.01
C ASP A 90 -14.16 -29.69 11.47
N PRO A 91 -15.14 -29.07 10.79
CA PRO A 91 -14.96 -27.76 10.18
C PRO A 91 -14.96 -26.66 11.26
N PRO A 92 -13.97 -25.74 11.27
CA PRO A 92 -13.96 -24.64 12.24
C PRO A 92 -15.17 -23.70 12.08
N ASP A 93 -15.76 -23.27 13.19
CA ASP A 93 -16.95 -22.38 13.21
C ASP A 93 -16.74 -21.03 12.48
N TRP A 94 -15.49 -20.57 12.40
CA TRP A 94 -15.13 -19.32 11.73
C TRP A 94 -15.02 -19.45 10.20
N LEU A 95 -14.97 -20.68 9.66
CA LEU A 95 -14.72 -20.95 8.24
C LEU A 95 -15.80 -20.38 7.30
N PRO A 96 -17.11 -20.51 7.56
CA PRO A 96 -18.15 -19.88 6.74
C PRO A 96 -18.01 -18.36 6.64
N GLY A 97 -17.66 -17.71 7.77
CA GLY A 97 -17.41 -16.27 7.82
C GLY A 97 -16.23 -15.86 6.95
N LEU A 98 -15.11 -16.59 7.03
CA LEU A 98 -13.94 -16.32 6.19
C LEU A 98 -14.23 -16.52 4.69
N ILE A 99 -14.97 -17.57 4.32
CA ILE A 99 -15.39 -17.80 2.92
C ILE A 99 -16.17 -16.60 2.39
N THR A 100 -17.09 -16.06 3.19
CA THR A 100 -17.86 -14.85 2.85
C THR A 100 -16.95 -13.64 2.65
N CYS A 101 -16.02 -13.40 3.59
CA CYS A 101 -15.03 -12.33 3.44
C CYS A 101 -14.18 -12.47 2.16
N LEU A 102 -13.77 -13.69 1.80
CA LEU A 102 -13.02 -13.94 0.57
C LEU A 102 -13.87 -13.70 -0.68
N ALA A 103 -15.14 -14.11 -0.67
CA ALA A 103 -16.08 -13.93 -1.77
C ALA A 103 -16.37 -12.44 -2.05
N ASP A 104 -16.55 -11.65 -1.00
CA ASP A 104 -16.78 -10.20 -1.11
C ASP A 104 -15.50 -9.46 -1.54
N GLY A 105 -14.36 -9.84 -0.95
CA GLY A 105 -13.09 -9.16 -1.19
C GLY A 105 -12.49 -9.37 -2.58
N TYR A 106 -12.70 -10.55 -3.18
CA TYR A 106 -12.01 -10.95 -4.42
C TYR A 106 -12.96 -11.16 -5.61
N SER A 107 -12.38 -11.29 -6.81
CA SER A 107 -13.14 -11.83 -7.94
C SER A 107 -13.45 -13.32 -7.70
N PRO A 108 -14.55 -13.87 -8.25
CA PRO A 108 -14.94 -15.26 -7.97
C PRO A 108 -13.82 -16.28 -8.20
N GLY A 109 -13.05 -16.11 -9.28
CA GLY A 109 -11.90 -16.98 -9.55
C GLY A 109 -10.80 -16.88 -8.48
N ARG A 110 -10.46 -15.67 -8.01
CA ARG A 110 -9.44 -15.47 -6.98
C ARG A 110 -9.90 -15.97 -5.61
N ALA A 111 -11.18 -15.77 -5.27
CA ALA A 111 -11.77 -16.29 -4.06
C ALA A 111 -11.74 -17.83 -4.04
N CYS A 112 -12.11 -18.50 -5.15
CA CYS A 112 -12.00 -19.97 -5.24
C CYS A 112 -10.56 -20.48 -5.07
N VAL A 113 -9.55 -19.77 -5.63
CA VAL A 113 -8.14 -20.12 -5.41
C VAL A 113 -7.77 -19.99 -3.94
N ALA A 114 -8.20 -18.92 -3.27
CA ALA A 114 -7.96 -18.73 -1.83
C ALA A 114 -8.66 -19.81 -0.99
N VAL A 115 -9.90 -20.19 -1.31
CA VAL A 115 -10.62 -21.30 -0.65
C VAL A 115 -9.91 -22.64 -0.88
N THR A 116 -9.37 -22.87 -2.07
CA THR A 116 -8.61 -24.11 -2.37
C THR A 116 -7.29 -24.15 -1.59
N GLU A 117 -6.58 -23.02 -1.52
CA GLU A 117 -5.33 -22.87 -0.76
C GLU A 117 -5.60 -23.05 0.75
N LEU A 118 -6.70 -22.48 1.27
CA LEU A 118 -7.16 -22.69 2.64
C LEU A 118 -7.52 -24.15 2.92
N GLY A 119 -8.24 -24.81 2.01
CA GLY A 119 -8.59 -26.21 2.16
C GLY A 119 -7.37 -27.12 2.28
N ARG A 120 -6.32 -26.87 1.50
CA ARG A 120 -5.05 -27.59 1.64
C ARG A 120 -4.41 -27.39 3.01
N LEU A 121 -4.41 -26.16 3.53
CA LEU A 121 -3.86 -25.87 4.85
C LEU A 121 -4.66 -26.55 5.99
N LEU A 122 -5.97 -26.69 5.82
CA LEU A 122 -6.83 -27.34 6.82
C LEU A 122 -6.73 -28.88 6.80
N ASP A 123 -6.39 -29.47 5.65
CA ASP A 123 -6.20 -30.92 5.49
C ASP A 123 -4.81 -31.41 5.93
N ASP A 124 -3.84 -30.51 6.12
CA ASP A 124 -2.49 -30.85 6.59
C ASP A 124 -2.54 -31.35 8.05
N GLU A 125 -1.54 -32.17 8.44
CA GLU A 125 -1.40 -32.75 9.79
C GLU A 125 -1.10 -31.72 10.92
N HIS A 126 -0.98 -30.45 10.58
CA HIS A 126 -0.59 -29.40 11.52
C HIS A 126 -1.82 -28.76 12.18
N SER A 127 -1.60 -28.13 13.34
CA SER A 127 -2.66 -27.45 14.09
C SER A 127 -3.46 -26.44 13.23
N ASN A 128 -4.79 -26.52 13.35
CA ASN A 128 -5.76 -25.60 12.77
C ASN A 128 -6.12 -24.43 13.69
N HIS A 129 -5.39 -24.24 14.80
CA HIS A 129 -5.50 -23.02 15.60
C HIS A 129 -5.15 -21.79 14.78
N SER A 130 -5.99 -20.75 14.88
CA SER A 130 -5.96 -19.58 13.99
C SER A 130 -4.59 -18.90 13.87
N PRO A 131 -3.80 -18.69 14.95
CA PRO A 131 -2.44 -18.13 14.82
C PRO A 131 -1.48 -19.03 14.02
N SER A 132 -1.49 -20.33 14.28
CA SER A 132 -0.64 -21.31 13.59
C SER A 132 -1.01 -21.44 12.11
N LEU A 133 -2.31 -21.48 11.82
CA LEU A 133 -2.83 -21.53 10.45
C LEU A 133 -2.48 -20.24 9.68
N LEU A 134 -2.57 -19.07 10.34
CA LEU A 134 -2.18 -17.80 9.75
C LEU A 134 -0.69 -17.77 9.39
N ASP A 135 0.20 -18.26 10.26
CA ASP A 135 1.63 -18.28 9.97
C ASP A 135 1.97 -19.21 8.81
N ARG A 136 1.35 -20.41 8.76
CA ARG A 136 1.48 -21.37 7.66
C ARG A 136 0.95 -20.84 6.32
N ALA A 137 -0.09 -20.01 6.34
CA ALA A 137 -0.62 -19.37 5.13
C ALA A 137 0.34 -18.33 4.52
N ARG A 138 1.34 -17.86 5.28
CA ARG A 138 2.26 -16.82 4.82
C ARG A 138 3.17 -17.35 3.72
N ARG A 139 3.29 -16.57 2.65
CA ARG A 139 4.32 -16.79 1.63
C ARG A 139 5.66 -16.24 2.09
N SER A 140 6.73 -16.91 1.69
CA SER A 140 8.08 -16.39 1.84
C SER A 140 8.26 -15.10 1.02
N GLY A 141 9.09 -14.18 1.53
CA GLY A 141 9.42 -12.93 0.86
C GLY A 141 8.62 -11.71 1.35
N ARG A 142 8.49 -10.70 0.48
CA ARG A 142 8.05 -9.34 0.86
C ARG A 142 6.57 -9.24 1.21
N SER A 143 5.72 -10.12 0.69
CA SER A 143 4.27 -10.09 0.93
C SER A 143 3.84 -11.40 1.53
N MET A 144 3.12 -11.36 2.66
CA MET A 144 2.52 -12.55 3.28
C MET A 144 1.52 -13.27 2.35
N GLY A 145 1.04 -12.62 1.30
CA GLY A 145 0.13 -13.19 0.31
C GLY A 145 -1.33 -12.77 0.54
N PRO A 146 -2.20 -12.89 -0.48
CA PRO A 146 -3.61 -12.46 -0.38
C PRO A 146 -4.43 -13.24 0.64
N LEU A 147 -4.25 -14.57 0.71
CA LEU A 147 -4.95 -15.43 1.66
C LEU A 147 -4.54 -15.08 3.10
N ALA A 148 -3.26 -15.13 3.43
CA ALA A 148 -2.77 -14.81 4.77
C ALA A 148 -3.17 -13.39 5.21
N ARG A 149 -3.19 -12.41 4.31
CA ARG A 149 -3.67 -11.06 4.63
C ARG A 149 -5.16 -11.05 5.00
N SER A 150 -5.98 -11.77 4.24
CA SER A 150 -7.42 -11.85 4.49
C SER A 150 -7.71 -12.60 5.80
N MET A 151 -6.94 -13.66 6.08
CA MET A 151 -7.00 -14.37 7.36
C MET A 151 -6.56 -13.50 8.52
N GLN A 152 -5.48 -12.71 8.39
CA GLN A 152 -5.07 -11.78 9.44
C GLN A 152 -6.15 -10.75 9.73
N ASP A 153 -6.69 -10.11 8.69
CA ASP A 153 -7.73 -9.08 8.84
C ASP A 153 -8.97 -9.69 9.52
N PHE A 154 -9.41 -10.87 9.10
CA PHE A 154 -10.56 -11.58 9.66
C PHE A 154 -10.32 -12.08 11.09
N PHE A 155 -9.20 -12.76 11.37
CA PHE A 155 -8.89 -13.28 12.70
C PHE A 155 -8.65 -12.17 13.72
N THR A 156 -8.05 -11.05 13.32
CA THR A 156 -7.89 -9.90 14.22
C THR A 156 -9.24 -9.29 14.58
N GLU A 157 -10.13 -9.13 13.59
CA GLU A 157 -11.47 -8.59 13.82
C GLU A 157 -12.32 -9.46 14.75
N HIS A 158 -12.20 -10.78 14.63
CA HIS A 158 -12.98 -11.73 15.43
C HIS A 158 -12.26 -12.16 16.73
N GLY A 159 -11.14 -11.54 17.08
CA GLY A 159 -10.38 -11.87 18.30
C GLY A 159 -9.72 -13.25 18.29
N LEU A 160 -9.58 -13.88 17.12
CA LEU A 160 -9.02 -15.22 16.93
C LEU A 160 -7.49 -15.24 16.85
N ALA A 161 -6.87 -14.11 16.47
CA ALA A 161 -5.41 -13.97 16.43
C ALA A 161 -4.97 -12.51 16.58
N MET A 162 -3.74 -12.32 17.06
CA MET A 162 -3.09 -11.01 17.05
C MET A 162 -2.56 -10.67 15.64
N PRO A 163 -2.43 -9.38 15.28
CA PRO A 163 -1.81 -8.97 14.02
C PRO A 163 -0.38 -9.49 13.90
N THR A 164 0.04 -9.89 12.69
CA THR A 164 1.41 -10.34 12.46
C THR A 164 2.41 -9.17 12.44
N ASP A 165 3.69 -9.52 12.55
CA ASP A 165 4.85 -8.62 12.45
C ASP A 165 5.14 -8.09 11.02
N GLN A 166 4.22 -8.31 10.06
CA GLN A 166 4.46 -8.05 8.64
C GLN A 166 4.89 -6.60 8.34
N ASN A 167 4.31 -5.62 9.02
CA ASN A 167 4.67 -4.21 8.83
C ASN A 167 6.10 -3.92 9.28
N GLU A 168 6.53 -4.54 10.37
CA GLU A 168 7.88 -4.43 10.91
C GLU A 168 8.89 -5.13 10.00
N ARG A 169 8.60 -6.36 9.54
CA ARG A 169 9.41 -7.06 8.53
C ARG A 169 9.58 -6.26 7.25
N LEU A 170 8.48 -5.66 6.75
CA LEU A 170 8.51 -4.81 5.56
C LEU A 170 9.36 -3.56 5.76
N ALA A 171 9.31 -2.94 6.94
CA ALA A 171 10.12 -1.80 7.28
C ALA A 171 11.61 -2.19 7.43
N ALA A 172 11.90 -3.32 8.08
CA ALA A 172 13.24 -3.88 8.18
C ALA A 172 13.85 -4.14 6.80
N GLY A 173 13.13 -4.82 5.91
CA GLY A 173 13.60 -5.06 4.54
C GLY A 173 13.73 -3.79 3.68
N ARG A 174 13.01 -2.69 4.00
CA ARG A 174 13.26 -1.38 3.36
C ARG A 174 14.53 -0.74 3.89
N ARG A 175 14.76 -0.76 5.21
CA ARG A 175 15.99 -0.25 5.82
C ARG A 175 17.21 -1.00 5.32
N GLN A 176 17.15 -2.33 5.29
CA GLN A 176 18.24 -3.19 4.83
C GLN A 176 18.65 -2.85 3.39
N ARG A 177 17.68 -2.73 2.47
CA ARG A 177 17.98 -2.30 1.09
C ARG A 177 18.59 -0.90 0.97
N ARG A 178 18.31 0.01 1.90
CA ARG A 178 18.95 1.34 1.92
C ARG A 178 20.41 1.25 2.35
N ILE A 179 20.70 0.35 3.29
CA ILE A 179 22.05 0.06 3.77
C ILE A 179 22.85 -0.64 2.66
N GLU A 180 22.32 -1.70 2.07
CA GLU A 180 22.97 -2.46 0.99
C GLU A 180 23.27 -1.62 -0.25
N ALA A 181 22.43 -0.62 -0.55
CA ALA A 181 22.64 0.30 -1.66
C ALA A 181 23.77 1.33 -1.42
N ALA A 182 24.41 1.34 -0.26
CA ALA A 182 25.58 2.19 0.00
C ALA A 182 26.89 1.51 -0.43
N PRO A 183 27.93 2.29 -0.77
CA PRO A 183 29.27 1.77 -1.06
C PRO A 183 29.80 0.88 0.06
N GLU A 184 30.44 -0.25 -0.29
CA GLU A 184 30.93 -1.27 0.65
C GLU A 184 31.71 -0.68 1.84
N PRO A 185 32.71 0.21 1.63
CA PRO A 185 33.56 0.68 2.73
C PRO A 185 32.80 1.54 3.76
N LEU A 186 31.78 2.27 3.30
CA LEU A 186 31.01 3.21 4.13
C LEU A 186 29.79 2.55 4.79
N ARG A 187 29.39 1.36 4.31
CA ARG A 187 28.16 0.66 4.72
C ARG A 187 28.07 0.32 6.21
N PRO A 188 29.13 -0.13 6.90
CA PRO A 188 29.04 -0.51 8.31
C PRO A 188 28.56 0.63 9.22
N ALA A 189 29.01 1.87 8.98
CA ALA A 189 28.57 3.03 9.75
C ALA A 189 27.08 3.35 9.55
N ILE A 190 26.56 3.13 8.34
CA ILE A 190 25.14 3.35 8.02
C ILE A 190 24.28 2.28 8.72
N ALA A 191 24.75 1.03 8.77
CA ALA A 191 24.12 -0.04 9.54
C ALA A 191 24.09 0.30 11.05
N GLY A 192 25.22 0.76 11.61
CA GLY A 192 25.29 1.23 13.00
C GLY A 192 24.35 2.41 13.28
N PHE A 193 24.25 3.35 12.34
CA PHE A 193 23.32 4.48 12.46
C PHE A 193 21.85 4.05 12.41
N ALA A 194 21.52 3.03 11.61
CA ALA A 194 20.18 2.44 11.58
C ALA A 194 19.80 1.86 12.95
N GLU A 195 20.71 1.12 13.57
CA GLU A 195 20.50 0.53 14.90
C GLU A 195 20.37 1.61 15.99
N PHE A 196 21.23 2.64 15.95
CA PHE A 196 21.12 3.80 16.83
C PHE A 196 19.74 4.47 16.74
N MET A 197 19.18 4.61 15.54
CA MET A 197 17.84 5.17 15.35
C MET A 197 16.73 4.27 15.90
N LEU A 198 16.85 2.94 15.78
CA LEU A 198 15.90 1.98 16.34
C LEU A 198 15.95 1.96 17.87
N THR A 199 17.15 1.95 18.46
CA THR A 199 17.35 2.07 19.90
C THR A 199 16.78 3.40 20.43
N SER A 200 16.99 4.51 19.72
CA SER A 200 16.41 5.81 20.05
C SER A 200 14.87 5.79 19.99
N ARG A 201 14.28 5.09 19.01
CA ARG A 201 12.84 4.89 18.90
C ARG A 201 12.30 4.08 20.07
N ALA A 202 12.99 3.01 20.47
CA ALA A 202 12.62 2.19 21.61
C ALA A 202 12.69 2.96 22.93
N ARG A 203 13.71 3.82 23.11
CA ARG A 203 13.80 4.74 24.26
C ARG A 203 12.63 5.73 24.28
N ALA A 204 12.30 6.34 23.14
CA ALA A 204 11.18 7.28 23.05
C ALA A 204 9.84 6.62 23.44
N ARG A 205 9.60 5.38 22.99
CA ARG A 205 8.44 4.57 23.39
C ARG A 205 8.39 4.35 24.90
N ARG A 206 9.49 3.94 25.52
CA ARG A 206 9.58 3.73 26.98
C ARG A 206 9.36 5.01 27.78
N ALA A 207 9.82 6.15 27.26
CA ALA A 207 9.64 7.46 27.90
C ALA A 207 8.26 8.08 27.66
N GLY A 208 7.33 7.41 26.96
CA GLY A 208 6.02 7.98 26.64
C GLY A 208 6.05 9.18 25.67
N THR A 209 7.18 9.38 24.97
CA THR A 209 7.36 10.48 24.01
C THR A 209 7.09 10.01 22.58
N LEU A 210 7.03 10.93 21.61
CA LEU A 210 6.73 10.63 20.22
C LEU A 210 7.88 9.84 19.53
N PRO A 211 7.70 8.54 19.22
CA PRO A 211 8.74 7.75 18.57
C PRO A 211 8.81 8.07 17.08
N ARG A 212 10.03 7.98 16.51
CA ARG A 212 10.22 8.13 15.06
C ARG A 212 9.43 7.08 14.28
N SER A 213 8.82 7.50 13.17
CA SER A 213 8.15 6.58 12.25
C SER A 213 9.15 5.81 11.38
N ASP A 214 8.76 4.66 10.85
CA ASP A 214 9.58 3.90 9.89
C ASP A 214 9.95 4.74 8.67
N SER A 215 9.02 5.55 8.15
CA SER A 215 9.28 6.46 7.03
C SER A 215 10.32 7.53 7.35
N THR A 216 10.40 7.98 8.60
CA THR A 216 11.38 8.96 9.07
C THR A 216 12.78 8.35 9.09
N ILE A 217 12.90 7.13 9.63
CA ILE A 217 14.16 6.38 9.68
C ILE A 217 14.63 6.05 8.27
N GLU A 218 13.74 5.54 7.41
CA GLU A 218 14.06 5.21 6.03
C GLU A 218 14.56 6.42 5.22
N ALA A 219 13.96 7.60 5.42
CA ALA A 219 14.40 8.80 4.74
C ALA A 219 15.73 9.34 5.28
N ALA A 220 16.00 9.16 6.58
CA ALA A 220 17.32 9.49 7.14
C ALA A 220 18.40 8.57 6.55
N LEU A 221 18.16 7.26 6.49
CA LEU A 221 19.07 6.30 5.85
C LEU A 221 19.27 6.60 4.36
N ALA A 222 18.21 6.99 3.65
CA ALA A 222 18.33 7.39 2.25
C ALA A 222 19.25 8.61 2.07
N ALA A 223 19.12 9.63 2.93
CA ALA A 223 19.98 10.82 2.85
C ALA A 223 21.45 10.52 3.16
N VAL A 224 21.73 9.68 4.17
CA VAL A 224 23.11 9.25 4.49
C VAL A 224 23.69 8.37 3.39
N ARG A 225 22.89 7.44 2.83
CA ARG A 225 23.29 6.64 1.67
C ARG A 225 23.62 7.53 0.46
N ASP A 226 22.76 8.49 0.13
CA ASP A 226 23.02 9.43 -0.99
C ASP A 226 24.35 10.16 -0.79
N PHE A 227 24.63 10.59 0.44
CA PHE A 227 25.87 11.24 0.79
C PHE A 227 27.07 10.29 0.69
N ALA A 228 26.96 9.06 1.17
CA ALA A 228 28.00 8.05 1.02
C ALA A 228 28.30 7.74 -0.46
N SER A 229 27.27 7.63 -1.29
CA SER A 229 27.44 7.48 -2.75
C SER A 229 28.14 8.68 -3.37
N PHE A 230 27.77 9.90 -2.98
CA PHE A 230 28.45 11.13 -3.42
C PHE A 230 29.93 11.14 -3.01
N LEU A 231 30.25 10.81 -1.75
CA LEU A 231 31.63 10.74 -1.28
C LEU A 231 32.47 9.75 -2.08
N ASN A 232 31.93 8.55 -2.32
CA ASN A 232 32.64 7.50 -3.06
C ASN A 232 32.82 7.84 -4.54
N SER A 233 31.77 8.36 -5.19
CA SER A 233 31.77 8.60 -6.65
C SER A 233 32.40 9.93 -7.04
N GLU A 234 32.12 11.02 -6.31
CA GLU A 234 32.52 12.38 -6.69
C GLU A 234 33.76 12.87 -5.93
N ARG A 235 34.03 12.33 -4.73
CA ARG A 235 35.16 12.74 -3.88
C ARG A 235 36.24 11.67 -3.73
N GLY A 236 35.99 10.44 -4.21
CA GLY A 236 36.90 9.30 -4.05
C GLY A 236 37.13 8.88 -2.58
N LYS A 237 36.27 9.32 -1.65
CA LYS A 237 36.43 9.08 -0.21
C LYS A 237 35.71 7.78 0.19
N GLN A 238 36.49 6.84 0.75
CA GLN A 238 36.01 5.53 1.19
C GLN A 238 35.96 5.37 2.72
N ASP A 239 36.40 6.39 3.46
CA ASP A 239 36.38 6.38 4.93
C ASP A 239 35.72 7.65 5.47
N TRP A 240 34.82 7.48 6.45
CA TRP A 240 34.13 8.56 7.14
C TRP A 240 35.10 9.50 7.86
N ALA A 241 36.24 9.02 8.33
CA ALA A 241 37.24 9.83 9.01
C ALA A 241 37.85 10.92 8.10
N THR A 242 37.81 10.73 6.79
CA THR A 242 38.36 11.66 5.79
C THR A 242 37.38 12.76 5.37
N VAL A 243 36.15 12.77 5.91
CA VAL A 243 35.10 13.69 5.46
C VAL A 243 35.30 15.08 6.07
N GLU A 244 35.26 16.09 5.21
CA GLU A 244 35.48 17.49 5.57
C GLU A 244 34.21 18.32 5.37
N LEU A 245 34.20 19.54 5.92
CA LEU A 245 33.11 20.51 5.75
C LEU A 245 32.79 20.75 4.26
N GLY A 246 33.82 20.92 3.42
CA GLY A 246 33.66 21.17 1.98
C GLY A 246 33.00 20.03 1.20
N ASP A 247 33.12 18.78 1.68
CA ASP A 247 32.40 17.64 1.08
C ASP A 247 30.90 17.74 1.34
N VAL A 248 30.55 18.08 2.59
CA VAL A 248 29.15 18.24 2.99
C VAL A 248 28.52 19.41 2.25
N GLU A 249 29.22 20.53 2.13
CA GLU A 249 28.73 21.70 1.39
C GLU A 249 28.52 21.38 -0.10
N ALA A 250 29.48 20.72 -0.74
CA ALA A 250 29.36 20.33 -2.14
C ALA A 250 28.20 19.35 -2.40
N PHE A 251 27.98 18.40 -1.50
CA PHE A 251 26.82 17.51 -1.57
C PHE A 251 25.49 18.27 -1.43
N LEU A 252 25.44 19.26 -0.54
CA LEU A 252 24.24 20.07 -0.36
C LEU A 252 23.97 20.98 -1.56
N VAL A 253 25.01 21.42 -2.28
CA VAL A 253 24.89 22.18 -3.54
C VAL A 253 24.38 21.31 -4.67
N SER A 254 24.85 20.06 -4.80
CA SER A 254 24.40 19.15 -5.88
C SER A 254 22.92 18.73 -5.74
N LEU A 255 22.36 18.83 -4.53
CA LEU A 255 20.96 18.46 -4.23
C LEU A 255 20.22 19.59 -3.51
N PRO A 256 19.84 20.68 -4.21
CA PRO A 256 19.24 21.86 -3.58
C PRO A 256 17.85 21.57 -3.00
N LYS A 257 17.15 20.55 -3.50
CA LYS A 257 15.84 20.15 -2.97
C LYS A 257 15.99 19.50 -1.59
N SER A 258 15.20 19.97 -0.61
CA SER A 258 15.19 19.45 0.77
C SER A 258 16.51 19.60 1.54
N ARG A 259 17.30 20.63 1.21
CA ARG A 259 18.60 20.93 1.83
C ARG A 259 18.55 20.93 3.36
N GLN A 260 17.59 21.67 3.96
CA GLN A 260 17.44 21.73 5.42
C GLN A 260 17.23 20.36 6.08
N ARG A 261 16.43 19.51 5.44
CA ARG A 261 16.20 18.14 5.93
C ARG A 261 17.49 17.32 5.87
N ARG A 262 18.24 17.42 4.76
CA ARG A 262 19.54 16.75 4.63
C ARG A 262 20.52 17.23 5.68
N ILE A 263 20.65 18.54 5.90
CA ILE A 263 21.49 19.11 6.98
C ILE A 263 21.11 18.52 8.34
N THR A 264 19.81 18.48 8.65
CA THR A 264 19.33 17.93 9.92
C THR A 264 19.72 16.46 10.10
N VAL A 265 19.58 15.66 9.04
CA VAL A 265 19.95 14.24 9.06
C VAL A 265 21.48 14.06 9.15
N LEU A 266 22.25 14.82 8.36
CA LEU A 266 23.72 14.74 8.39
C LEU A 266 24.27 15.14 9.76
N ARG A 267 23.74 16.21 10.39
CA ARG A 267 24.08 16.55 11.79
C ARG A 267 23.74 15.44 12.79
N GLN A 268 22.65 14.70 12.57
CA GLN A 268 22.32 13.55 13.41
C GLN A 268 23.31 12.40 13.18
N PHE A 269 23.65 12.12 11.93
CA PHE A 269 24.61 11.08 11.56
C PHE A 269 26.01 11.39 12.08
N PHE A 270 26.55 12.59 11.87
CA PHE A 270 27.91 12.93 12.30
C PHE A 270 28.07 13.04 13.81
N ARG A 271 27.01 13.45 14.53
CA ARG A 271 26.99 13.33 16.00
C ARG A 271 27.03 11.88 16.46
N PHE A 272 26.32 10.97 15.79
CA PHE A 272 26.43 9.53 16.02
C PHE A 272 27.84 9.03 15.67
N ALA A 273 28.37 9.40 14.51
CA ALA A 273 29.68 8.96 14.04
C ALA A 273 30.79 9.39 15.01
N ARG A 274 30.71 10.62 15.52
CA ARG A 274 31.62 11.13 16.55
C ARG A 274 31.50 10.37 17.86
N SER A 275 30.29 10.09 18.34
CA SER A 275 30.10 9.33 19.59
C SER A 275 30.59 7.88 19.50
N HIS A 276 30.65 7.33 18.28
CA HIS A 276 31.16 5.98 17.99
C HIS A 276 32.61 6.00 17.46
N ARG A 277 33.31 7.15 17.56
CA ARG A 277 34.72 7.32 17.18
C ARG A 277 35.01 7.00 15.69
N LEU A 278 34.02 7.14 14.82
CA LEU A 278 34.17 7.01 13.36
C LEU A 278 34.72 8.29 12.71
N VAL A 279 34.53 9.43 13.38
CA VAL A 279 35.10 10.73 13.01
C VAL A 279 35.63 11.42 14.25
N LEU A 280 36.73 12.16 14.11
CA LEU A 280 37.31 12.95 15.20
C LEU A 280 36.54 14.25 15.43
N VAL A 281 36.25 14.96 14.34
CA VAL A 281 35.56 16.25 14.31
C VAL A 281 34.24 16.09 13.57
N ASP A 282 33.18 16.76 14.06
CA ASP A 282 31.90 16.81 13.36
C ASP A 282 31.97 17.88 12.24
N PRO A 283 32.02 17.49 10.94
CA PRO A 283 32.14 18.42 9.84
C PRO A 283 30.89 19.28 9.62
N THR A 284 29.79 18.99 10.33
CA THR A 284 28.51 19.71 10.18
C THR A 284 28.29 20.80 11.22
N LYS A 285 29.21 20.95 12.18
CA LYS A 285 29.09 21.87 13.31
C LYS A 285 28.96 23.34 12.88
N SER A 286 29.72 23.73 11.85
CA SER A 286 29.80 25.12 11.36
C SER A 286 28.85 25.41 10.19
N LEU A 287 28.02 24.45 9.77
CA LEU A 287 27.08 24.66 8.67
C LEU A 287 26.03 25.68 9.07
N ASP A 288 25.94 26.80 8.35
CA ASP A 288 24.92 27.81 8.60
C ASP A 288 23.59 27.39 7.93
N SER A 289 22.50 27.34 8.70
CA SER A 289 21.18 26.90 8.22
C SER A 289 20.22 28.07 8.01
N LYS A 290 20.72 29.17 7.46
CA LYS A 290 19.93 30.37 7.15
C LYS A 290 19.13 30.17 5.85
N GLU A 291 18.17 29.25 5.87
CA GLU A 291 17.09 29.30 4.87
C GLU A 291 16.00 30.26 5.36
N ALA A 292 15.50 31.06 4.41
CA ALA A 292 14.30 31.85 4.56
C ALA A 292 13.15 31.04 5.15
N LYS A 293 12.62 31.49 6.29
CA LYS A 293 11.44 30.90 6.92
C LYS A 293 10.19 31.30 6.14
N GLY A 294 9.60 30.41 5.35
CA GLY A 294 8.32 30.70 4.69
C GLY A 294 7.97 29.70 3.58
N PHE A 295 6.73 29.75 3.13
CA PHE A 295 6.25 28.94 2.02
C PHE A 295 6.87 29.39 0.70
N ARG A 296 7.45 28.45 -0.05
CA ARG A 296 8.07 28.68 -1.38
C ARG A 296 7.44 27.85 -2.50
N GLY A 297 6.26 27.29 -2.26
CA GLY A 297 5.56 26.49 -3.27
C GLY A 297 4.80 27.35 -4.27
N ARG A 298 4.35 26.75 -5.36
CA ARG A 298 3.37 27.37 -6.27
C ARG A 298 1.96 27.23 -5.67
N THR A 299 1.11 28.21 -5.95
CA THR A 299 -0.32 28.21 -5.65
C THR A 299 -1.13 28.25 -6.94
N LEU A 300 -2.42 27.92 -6.84
CA LEU A 300 -3.36 28.07 -7.95
C LEU A 300 -3.83 29.52 -8.08
N THR A 301 -4.00 29.98 -9.32
CA THR A 301 -4.69 31.25 -9.59
C THR A 301 -6.19 31.12 -9.28
N LEU A 302 -6.88 32.24 -9.07
CA LEU A 302 -8.34 32.23 -8.81
C LEU A 302 -9.12 31.59 -9.97
N GLU A 303 -8.70 31.81 -11.21
CA GLU A 303 -9.30 31.19 -12.39
C GLU A 303 -9.13 29.66 -12.39
N GLN A 304 -7.92 29.17 -12.06
CA GLN A 304 -7.66 27.74 -11.91
C GLN A 304 -8.52 27.13 -10.80
N GLN A 305 -8.67 27.82 -9.67
CA GLN A 305 -9.53 27.37 -8.57
C GLN A 305 -11.00 27.27 -9.03
N ARG A 306 -11.52 28.28 -9.74
CA ARG A 306 -12.90 28.26 -10.28
C ARG A 306 -13.12 27.12 -11.27
N ARG A 307 -12.18 26.91 -12.19
CA ARG A 307 -12.25 25.80 -13.16
C ARG A 307 -12.26 24.44 -12.49
N LEU A 308 -11.43 24.23 -11.47
CA LEU A 308 -11.39 22.99 -10.70
C LEU A 308 -12.66 22.78 -9.89
N PHE A 309 -13.16 23.84 -9.24
CA PHE A 309 -14.43 23.78 -8.52
C PHE A 309 -15.59 23.38 -9.44
N GLN A 310 -15.71 24.01 -10.62
CA GLN A 310 -16.71 23.65 -11.62
C GLN A 310 -16.54 22.18 -12.07
N ARG A 311 -15.33 21.77 -12.46
CA ARG A 311 -15.03 20.39 -12.85
C ARG A 311 -15.53 19.37 -11.81
N TRP A 312 -15.26 19.58 -10.53
CA TRP A 312 -15.62 18.58 -9.51
C TRP A 312 -17.09 18.59 -9.11
N THR A 313 -17.78 19.71 -9.30
CA THR A 313 -19.18 19.91 -8.88
C THR A 313 -20.19 19.65 -10.00
N THR A 314 -19.83 19.90 -11.26
CA THR A 314 -20.76 19.78 -12.40
C THR A 314 -20.48 18.59 -13.31
N ASP A 315 -19.22 18.13 -13.42
CA ASP A 315 -18.88 17.03 -14.32
C ASP A 315 -19.09 15.66 -13.66
N LEU A 316 -20.14 14.96 -14.10
CA LEU A 316 -20.50 13.63 -13.63
C LEU A 316 -19.61 12.51 -14.21
N LEU A 317 -18.76 12.81 -15.20
CA LEU A 317 -17.79 11.85 -15.75
C LEU A 317 -16.49 11.80 -14.93
N VAL A 318 -16.19 12.86 -14.17
CA VAL A 318 -15.03 12.90 -13.28
C VAL A 318 -15.14 11.80 -12.23
N HIS A 319 -14.05 11.08 -11.97
CA HIS A 319 -14.06 9.99 -11.00
C HIS A 319 -14.43 10.52 -9.59
N PRO A 320 -15.34 9.88 -8.82
CA PRO A 320 -15.77 10.37 -7.50
C PRO A 320 -14.62 10.64 -6.52
N HIS A 321 -13.58 9.79 -6.53
CA HIS A 321 -12.37 10.00 -5.74
C HIS A 321 -11.58 11.25 -6.15
N GLU A 322 -11.55 11.63 -7.44
CA GLU A 322 -10.90 12.86 -7.89
C GLU A 322 -11.62 14.06 -7.28
N SER A 323 -12.94 14.14 -7.48
CA SER A 323 -13.77 15.22 -6.92
C SER A 323 -13.62 15.32 -5.41
N LEU A 324 -13.63 14.19 -4.69
CA LEU A 324 -13.50 14.18 -3.23
C LEU A 324 -12.15 14.71 -2.75
N VAL A 325 -11.05 14.20 -3.33
CA VAL A 325 -9.70 14.63 -2.93
C VAL A 325 -9.49 16.11 -3.30
N GLY A 326 -9.96 16.52 -4.47
CA GLY A 326 -9.87 17.88 -4.96
C GLY A 326 -10.65 18.88 -4.09
N ILE A 327 -11.95 18.65 -3.89
CA ILE A 327 -12.82 19.61 -3.19
C ILE A 327 -12.43 19.76 -1.73
N LEU A 328 -12.10 18.65 -1.05
CA LEU A 328 -11.67 18.69 0.35
C LEU A 328 -10.32 19.40 0.49
N ALA A 329 -9.41 19.24 -0.48
CA ALA A 329 -8.15 19.99 -0.48
C ALA A 329 -8.36 21.49 -0.77
N LEU A 330 -9.24 21.82 -1.71
CA LEU A 330 -9.45 23.20 -2.18
C LEU A 330 -10.23 24.05 -1.18
N LEU A 331 -11.32 23.53 -0.60
CA LEU A 331 -12.20 24.32 0.28
C LEU A 331 -11.90 24.09 1.77
N HIS A 332 -11.59 22.85 2.13
CA HIS A 332 -11.39 22.43 3.53
C HIS A 332 -9.92 22.30 3.92
N GLY A 333 -9.02 22.61 2.98
CA GLY A 333 -7.57 22.49 3.13
C GLY A 333 -7.15 21.08 3.54
N ALA A 334 -7.91 20.04 3.23
CA ALA A 334 -7.64 18.67 3.66
C ALA A 334 -6.37 18.10 3.02
N SER A 335 -5.58 17.37 3.79
CA SER A 335 -4.38 16.70 3.32
C SER A 335 -4.75 15.34 2.73
N SER A 336 -3.91 14.83 1.83
CA SER A 336 -4.05 13.46 1.34
C SER A 336 -4.07 12.43 2.48
N ARG A 337 -3.43 12.72 3.62
CA ARG A 337 -3.47 11.85 4.80
C ARG A 337 -4.85 11.85 5.47
N GLU A 338 -5.48 13.01 5.64
CA GLU A 338 -6.83 13.10 6.20
C GLU A 338 -7.82 12.39 5.28
N VAL A 339 -7.82 12.71 3.99
CA VAL A 339 -8.80 12.17 3.03
C VAL A 339 -8.66 10.65 2.86
N ARG A 340 -7.43 10.11 2.78
CA ARG A 340 -7.24 8.65 2.61
C ARG A 340 -7.60 7.82 3.85
N LEU A 341 -7.53 8.43 5.04
CA LEU A 341 -7.80 7.77 6.32
C LEU A 341 -9.26 7.94 6.76
N MET A 342 -10.02 8.82 6.09
CA MET A 342 -11.44 9.03 6.34
C MET A 342 -12.23 7.72 6.17
N THR A 343 -12.91 7.33 7.22
CA THR A 343 -13.80 6.17 7.28
C THR A 343 -15.26 6.58 7.08
N CYS A 344 -16.13 5.60 6.85
CA CYS A 344 -17.57 5.87 6.75
C CYS A 344 -18.13 6.43 8.07
N ASP A 345 -17.58 6.01 9.21
CA ASP A 345 -18.00 6.46 10.55
C ASP A 345 -17.56 7.90 10.86
N ASP A 346 -16.61 8.44 10.08
CA ASP A 346 -16.19 9.84 10.19
C ASP A 346 -17.18 10.81 9.52
N VAL A 347 -18.20 10.30 8.81
CA VAL A 347 -19.18 11.11 8.08
C VAL A 347 -20.51 11.11 8.84
N ASP A 348 -20.94 12.28 9.31
CA ASP A 348 -22.24 12.48 9.96
C ASP A 348 -23.25 13.08 8.96
N PRO A 349 -24.23 12.29 8.48
CA PRO A 349 -25.21 12.77 7.51
C PRO A 349 -26.27 13.71 8.09
N ILE A 350 -26.51 13.64 9.40
CA ILE A 350 -27.52 14.49 10.07
C ILE A 350 -26.95 15.90 10.21
N ARG A 351 -25.69 16.01 10.64
CA ARG A 351 -25.02 17.30 10.84
C ARG A 351 -24.27 17.81 9.61
N GLN A 352 -24.24 17.02 8.53
CA GLN A 352 -23.44 17.29 7.33
C GLN A 352 -21.98 17.64 7.67
N THR A 353 -21.38 16.85 8.57
CA THR A 353 -20.00 17.07 9.02
C THR A 353 -19.11 15.88 8.74
N VAL A 354 -17.81 16.15 8.61
CA VAL A 354 -16.79 15.13 8.38
C VAL A 354 -15.65 15.28 9.38
N ARG A 355 -15.25 14.19 10.04
CA ARG A 355 -14.06 14.17 10.90
C ARG A 355 -12.80 14.01 10.06
N LEU A 356 -12.03 15.10 9.92
CA LEU A 356 -10.79 15.10 9.16
C LEU A 356 -9.57 14.89 10.07
N GLY A 357 -9.09 13.64 10.13
CA GLY A 357 -7.86 13.29 10.83
C GLY A 357 -7.89 13.61 12.32
N LYS A 358 -7.00 14.50 12.78
CA LYS A 358 -6.87 14.88 14.20
C LYS A 358 -7.33 16.32 14.47
N ARG A 359 -8.15 16.89 13.58
CA ARG A 359 -8.75 18.20 13.84
C ARG A 359 -9.58 18.13 15.13
N PRO A 360 -9.61 19.21 15.94
CA PRO A 360 -10.29 19.19 17.23
C PRO A 360 -11.80 19.02 17.12
N HIS A 361 -12.40 19.47 16.02
CA HIS A 361 -13.85 19.41 15.78
C HIS A 361 -14.18 18.80 14.42
N PRO A 362 -15.35 18.14 14.28
CA PRO A 362 -15.89 17.78 12.97
C PRO A 362 -16.01 19.01 12.07
N VAL A 363 -15.68 18.85 10.79
CA VAL A 363 -15.67 19.96 9.83
C VAL A 363 -17.04 20.01 9.13
N PRO A 364 -17.78 21.12 9.22
CA PRO A 364 -19.05 21.28 8.49
C PRO A 364 -18.76 21.38 6.99
N MET A 365 -19.56 20.68 6.19
CA MET A 365 -19.44 20.69 4.73
C MET A 365 -20.43 21.69 4.13
N ASP A 366 -19.97 22.51 3.19
CA ASP A 366 -20.88 23.26 2.33
C ASP A 366 -21.68 22.33 1.40
N PRO A 367 -22.82 22.76 0.84
CA PRO A 367 -23.67 21.89 0.01
C PRO A 367 -22.95 21.22 -1.17
N ALA A 368 -21.99 21.89 -1.79
CA ALA A 368 -21.24 21.34 -2.92
C ALA A 368 -20.26 20.26 -2.45
N SER A 369 -19.50 20.52 -1.38
CA SER A 369 -18.62 19.50 -0.76
C SER A 369 -19.42 18.29 -0.26
N TRP A 370 -20.57 18.54 0.36
CA TRP A 370 -21.44 17.47 0.88
C TRP A 370 -21.95 16.56 -0.23
N THR A 371 -22.41 17.13 -1.35
CA THR A 371 -22.84 16.38 -2.54
C THR A 371 -21.72 15.46 -3.06
N ILE A 372 -20.47 15.94 -3.05
CA ILE A 372 -19.31 15.15 -3.48
C ILE A 372 -19.00 14.02 -2.49
N VAL A 373 -19.11 14.25 -1.18
CA VAL A 373 -18.98 13.19 -0.16
C VAL A 373 -20.03 12.11 -0.38
N GLN A 374 -21.29 12.48 -0.59
CA GLN A 374 -22.37 11.54 -0.88
C GLN A 374 -22.12 10.75 -2.17
N ARG A 375 -21.67 11.42 -3.24
CA ARG A 375 -21.30 10.75 -4.50
C ARG A 375 -20.18 9.73 -4.31
N CYS A 376 -19.19 10.04 -3.47
CA CYS A 376 -18.12 9.10 -3.15
C CYS A 376 -18.61 7.90 -2.30
N LEU A 377 -19.51 8.13 -1.34
CA LEU A 377 -20.13 7.06 -0.55
C LEU A 377 -21.01 6.15 -1.42
N ALA A 378 -21.79 6.72 -2.34
CA ALA A 378 -22.58 5.96 -3.31
C ALA A 378 -21.68 5.12 -4.24
N HIS A 379 -20.57 5.71 -4.72
CA HIS A 379 -19.57 4.95 -5.47
C HIS A 379 -19.00 3.79 -4.65
N ARG A 380 -18.65 4.03 -3.39
CA ARG A 380 -18.17 2.98 -2.47
C ARG A 380 -19.22 1.89 -2.26
N ALA A 381 -20.49 2.23 -2.09
CA ALA A 381 -21.58 1.26 -1.85
C ALA A 381 -21.76 0.26 -3.00
N SER A 382 -21.33 0.60 -4.22
CA SER A 382 -21.31 -0.35 -5.34
C SER A 382 -20.31 -1.51 -5.16
N TRP A 383 -19.37 -1.39 -4.22
CA TRP A 383 -18.39 -2.42 -3.89
C TRP A 383 -18.80 -3.18 -2.63
N ARG A 384 -18.96 -4.51 -2.73
CA ARG A 384 -19.01 -5.38 -1.55
C ARG A 384 -17.63 -5.43 -0.89
N THR A 385 -17.44 -4.76 0.24
CA THR A 385 -16.14 -4.66 0.93
C THR A 385 -16.31 -4.41 2.42
N ALA A 386 -15.45 -5.04 3.23
CA ALA A 386 -15.30 -4.75 4.66
C ALA A 386 -14.31 -3.60 4.94
N ASN A 387 -13.77 -2.96 3.90
CA ASN A 387 -12.84 -1.85 4.07
C ASN A 387 -13.58 -0.61 4.59
N PRO A 388 -13.27 -0.07 5.78
CA PRO A 388 -14.06 1.00 6.40
C PRO A 388 -13.87 2.37 5.74
N HIS A 389 -12.85 2.53 4.90
CA HIS A 389 -12.48 3.82 4.30
C HIS A 389 -13.48 4.26 3.25
N VAL A 390 -13.67 5.57 3.11
CA VAL A 390 -14.52 6.17 2.07
C VAL A 390 -13.93 5.92 0.68
N ILE A 391 -12.60 6.00 0.55
CA ILE A 391 -11.88 5.70 -0.70
C ILE A 391 -11.48 4.22 -0.73
N VAL A 392 -12.15 3.44 -1.57
CA VAL A 392 -11.83 2.03 -1.82
C VAL A 392 -11.39 1.83 -3.27
N THR A 393 -10.24 1.18 -3.46
CA THR A 393 -9.68 0.88 -4.79
C THR A 393 -9.75 -0.62 -5.05
N LYS A 394 -9.58 -1.04 -6.30
CA LYS A 394 -9.40 -2.47 -6.65
C LYS A 394 -8.32 -3.16 -5.81
N GLY A 395 -7.26 -2.44 -5.43
CA GLY A 395 -6.15 -2.96 -4.63
C GLY A 395 -6.42 -3.02 -3.12
N THR A 396 -7.35 -2.20 -2.62
CA THR A 396 -7.69 -2.13 -1.19
C THR A 396 -9.02 -2.77 -0.83
N LYS A 397 -9.87 -3.08 -1.82
CA LYS A 397 -11.19 -3.71 -1.65
C LYS A 397 -11.15 -4.98 -0.79
N ALA A 398 -10.14 -5.82 -0.99
CA ALA A 398 -10.04 -7.13 -0.36
C ALA A 398 -9.47 -7.10 1.07
N GLY A 399 -9.02 -5.95 1.55
CA GLY A 399 -8.46 -5.82 2.90
C GLY A 399 -8.92 -4.53 3.55
N ARG A 400 -8.34 -4.22 4.71
CA ARG A 400 -8.79 -3.06 5.50
C ARG A 400 -7.87 -1.85 5.44
N SER A 401 -6.81 -1.93 4.65
CA SER A 401 -5.85 -0.83 4.49
C SER A 401 -6.45 0.35 3.71
N PRO A 402 -6.13 1.60 4.08
CA PRO A 402 -6.46 2.80 3.29
C PRO A 402 -5.76 2.80 1.93
N ALA A 403 -6.35 3.50 0.94
CA ALA A 403 -5.73 3.76 -0.36
C ALA A 403 -4.32 4.36 -0.22
N SER A 404 -3.38 4.02 -1.09
CA SER A 404 -1.99 4.48 -0.96
C SER A 404 -1.87 6.00 -1.12
N VAL A 405 -0.82 6.61 -0.56
CA VAL A 405 -0.56 8.05 -0.78
C VAL A 405 -0.36 8.35 -2.28
N ALA A 406 0.33 7.46 -2.99
CA ALA A 406 0.53 7.58 -4.43
C ALA A 406 -0.79 7.58 -5.21
N TYR A 407 -1.77 6.77 -4.79
CA TYR A 407 -3.10 6.75 -5.41
C TYR A 407 -3.76 8.13 -5.37
N LEU A 408 -3.66 8.85 -4.25
CA LEU A 408 -4.25 10.19 -4.11
C LEU A 408 -3.51 11.25 -4.93
N SER A 409 -2.23 11.06 -5.24
CA SER A 409 -1.56 11.90 -6.24
C SER A 409 -2.09 11.61 -7.62
N HIS A 410 -2.13 10.32 -8.00
CA HIS A 410 -2.53 9.89 -9.35
C HIS A 410 -3.99 10.16 -9.69
N VAL A 411 -4.88 10.15 -8.69
CA VAL A 411 -6.30 10.48 -8.91
C VAL A 411 -6.49 11.92 -9.36
N LEU A 412 -5.51 12.80 -9.15
CA LEU A 412 -5.53 14.19 -9.59
C LEU A 412 -4.67 14.44 -10.85
N ASP A 413 -4.10 13.41 -11.47
CA ASP A 413 -3.25 13.59 -12.65
C ASP A 413 -4.03 14.28 -13.79
N ASP A 414 -5.30 13.89 -14.00
CA ASP A 414 -6.17 14.45 -15.04
C ASP A 414 -6.53 15.93 -14.81
N CYS A 415 -6.47 16.41 -13.55
CA CYS A 415 -6.72 17.82 -13.24
C CYS A 415 -5.44 18.67 -13.35
N GLY A 416 -4.27 18.05 -13.50
CA GLY A 416 -2.98 18.71 -13.72
C GLY A 416 -2.33 19.32 -12.48
N PHE A 417 -2.93 19.18 -11.29
CA PHE A 417 -2.44 19.79 -10.06
C PHE A 417 -2.34 18.80 -8.90
N GLY A 418 -1.16 18.73 -8.26
CA GLY A 418 -0.94 17.81 -7.16
C GLY A 418 -1.66 18.22 -5.86
N PRO A 419 -2.02 17.25 -4.97
CA PRO A 419 -2.80 17.52 -3.76
C PRO A 419 -2.19 18.59 -2.84
N ARG A 420 -0.86 18.62 -2.75
CA ARG A 420 -0.14 19.60 -1.93
C ARG A 420 -0.32 21.02 -2.43
N MET A 421 -0.30 21.25 -3.75
CA MET A 421 -0.49 22.59 -4.33
C MET A 421 -1.88 23.14 -4.01
N ILE A 422 -2.91 22.30 -4.19
CA ILE A 422 -4.30 22.64 -3.91
C ILE A 422 -4.48 22.97 -2.42
N ARG A 423 -4.03 22.09 -1.52
CA ARG A 423 -4.09 22.33 -0.07
C ARG A 423 -3.35 23.60 0.34
N CYS A 424 -2.12 23.79 -0.15
CA CYS A 424 -1.33 24.96 0.23
C CYS A 424 -1.97 26.27 -0.27
N THR A 425 -2.64 26.24 -1.43
CA THR A 425 -3.42 27.39 -1.91
C THR A 425 -4.48 27.80 -0.87
N ARG A 426 -5.24 26.84 -0.35
CA ARG A 426 -6.25 27.12 0.69
C ARG A 426 -5.65 27.58 2.02
N LEU A 427 -4.54 26.97 2.46
CA LEU A 427 -3.90 27.37 3.71
C LEU A 427 -3.34 28.79 3.65
N ILE A 428 -2.76 29.18 2.51
CA ILE A 428 -2.23 30.54 2.31
C ILE A 428 -3.37 31.54 2.28
N ASP A 429 -4.45 31.24 1.55
CA ASP A 429 -5.65 32.07 1.52
C ASP A 429 -6.22 32.30 2.93
N LEU A 430 -6.39 31.23 3.72
CA LEU A 430 -6.89 31.33 5.09
C LEU A 430 -5.95 32.09 6.03
N VAL A 431 -4.64 31.83 5.98
CA VAL A 431 -3.66 32.49 6.86
C VAL A 431 -3.50 33.98 6.53
N ASN A 432 -3.74 34.39 5.29
CA ASN A 432 -3.72 35.81 4.91
C ASN A 432 -5.05 36.54 5.15
N THR A 433 -6.14 35.81 5.42
CA THR A 433 -7.48 36.39 5.66
C THR A 433 -7.96 36.24 7.10
N MET A 434 -7.34 35.36 7.88
CA MET A 434 -7.68 35.04 9.28
C MET A 434 -6.41 34.98 10.15
N ASP A 435 -6.58 35.08 11.47
CA ASP A 435 -5.47 34.92 12.41
C ASP A 435 -4.82 33.53 12.26
N PRO A 436 -3.48 33.43 12.09
CA PRO A 436 -2.78 32.16 11.89
C PRO A 436 -2.95 31.15 13.04
N LYS A 437 -3.16 31.61 14.28
CA LYS A 437 -3.41 30.74 15.44
C LYS A 437 -4.82 30.15 15.38
N LEU A 438 -5.81 30.89 14.88
CA LEU A 438 -7.15 30.35 14.62
C LEU A 438 -7.11 29.29 13.53
N VAL A 439 -6.38 29.54 12.43
CA VAL A 439 -6.16 28.53 11.39
C VAL A 439 -5.44 27.31 11.97
N ALA A 440 -4.41 27.51 12.80
CA ALA A 440 -3.70 26.41 13.45
C ALA A 440 -4.64 25.55 14.31
N ALA A 441 -5.47 26.20 15.15
CA ALA A 441 -6.44 25.52 16.00
C ALA A 441 -7.46 24.73 15.15
N ALA A 442 -8.07 25.34 14.14
CA ALA A 442 -9.07 24.69 13.29
C ALA A 442 -8.53 23.47 12.54
N PHE A 443 -7.25 23.51 12.13
CA PHE A 443 -6.60 22.42 11.38
C PHE A 443 -5.85 21.42 12.26
N GLY A 444 -5.82 21.60 13.59
CA GLY A 444 -5.02 20.77 14.50
C GLY A 444 -3.52 20.86 14.21
N MET A 445 -3.04 22.03 13.78
CA MET A 445 -1.64 22.34 13.51
C MET A 445 -1.03 23.08 14.70
N THR A 446 0.30 23.08 14.80
CA THR A 446 0.98 24.03 15.71
C THR A 446 0.95 25.42 15.12
N ALA A 447 1.02 26.45 15.97
CA ALA A 447 1.04 27.84 15.51
C ALA A 447 2.20 28.07 14.51
N GLU A 448 3.39 27.56 14.82
CA GLU A 448 4.59 27.68 13.97
C GLU A 448 4.37 27.03 12.59
N ALA A 449 3.63 25.93 12.52
CA ALA A 449 3.33 25.26 11.26
C ALA A 449 2.37 26.07 10.38
N ALA A 450 1.46 26.85 10.98
CA ALA A 450 0.58 27.76 10.25
C ALA A 450 1.33 29.02 9.79
N MET A 451 2.22 29.56 10.64
CA MET A 451 3.06 30.75 10.32
C MET A 451 3.92 30.56 9.07
N ILE A 452 4.24 29.32 8.66
CA ILE A 452 4.95 29.04 7.39
C ILE A 452 4.19 29.59 6.17
N TYR A 453 2.86 29.70 6.25
CA TYR A 453 2.02 30.15 5.14
C TYR A 453 1.72 31.64 5.15
N LEU A 454 2.21 32.40 6.14
CA LEU A 454 2.18 33.85 6.09
C LEU A 454 3.02 34.34 4.92
N ALA A 455 2.49 35.32 4.19
CA ALA A 455 3.15 35.92 3.04
C ALA A 455 4.36 36.81 3.40
N ASP A 456 4.82 36.81 4.65
CA ASP A 456 5.84 37.74 5.18
C ASP A 456 7.28 37.50 4.67
N PHE A 457 7.50 36.58 3.73
CA PHE A 457 8.73 36.63 2.92
C PHE A 457 8.55 37.65 1.80
N VAL A 458 8.70 38.93 2.15
CA VAL A 458 9.00 39.97 1.17
C VAL A 458 10.35 39.60 0.56
N ASP A 459 10.36 39.32 -0.74
CA ASP A 459 11.60 39.14 -1.50
C ASP A 459 12.49 40.38 -1.26
N PRO A 460 13.77 40.24 -0.85
CA PRO A 460 14.66 41.39 -0.70
C PRO A 460 14.76 42.25 -1.97
N THR A 461 14.50 41.66 -3.15
CA THR A 461 14.47 42.38 -4.43
C THR A 461 13.20 43.20 -4.68
N ARG A 462 12.20 43.12 -3.79
CA ARG A 462 10.95 43.89 -3.83
C ARG A 462 10.90 45.05 -2.84
N LEU A 463 11.91 45.22 -2.00
CA LEU A 463 12.09 46.47 -1.27
C LEU A 463 12.96 47.39 -2.14
N PRO A 464 12.56 48.65 -2.40
CA PRO A 464 13.51 49.61 -2.93
C PRO A 464 14.68 49.68 -1.96
N ASN A 465 15.91 49.62 -2.47
CA ASN A 465 17.12 49.74 -1.66
C ASN A 465 17.00 50.96 -0.72
N PRO A 466 17.54 50.87 0.51
CA PRO A 466 17.45 51.95 1.51
C PRO A 466 18.06 53.26 1.02
#